data_AF-A0A7R9AID9-F1
#
_entry.id   AF-A0A7R9AID9-F1
#
_cell.length_a   1.000
_cell.length_b   1.000
_cell.length_c   1.000
_cell.angle_alpha   90.00
_cell.angle_beta   90.00
_cell.angle_gamma   90.00
#
_symmetry.space_group_name_H-M   'P 1'
#
loop_
_entity.id
_entity.type
_entity.pdbx_description
1 polymer ?
#
loop_
_entity_poly.entity_id
_entity_poly.type
_entity_poly.pdbx_seq_one_letter_code
_entity_poly.pdbx_strand_id
1 'polypeptide(L)'
;VQPQSKVQDDKYNYRLNREITVPRIRLVGDNLEELSEAANKVIEPGVFSTYQVLGWAESLELDLVEISPNADPPVCKVIDYKKFIYDRKKKEKELKAKTAKTVIKEIRFGPNTDDHDFDFKVKHAIKFLEDGDKIKAYVQFKGRAIVFKDRGELILLRFLKELEELGAAEELPKLEGKPLKEVVMPKMKTHSSAKKRFTLTGTGKVKRFQANARHLMRKKSNKAKTRLLGSTLVSVADSAKIKRLLCLSVNSVASRTRRKKILKAARGYFGARSKVYTVAKNALEKAYTYAFRDRRNKKRAFRRLWIIRINAATRQYGMSYSKFIFALNQKEVGLNRKVLADLAMNHPEAFKAVVD
;
A
#
# COMPACT_ATOMS: atom_id res chain seq x y z
N VAL A 1 -19.43 34.76 29.35
CA VAL A 1 -18.75 34.42 28.09
C VAL A 1 -19.38 35.29 27.01
N GLN A 2 -18.67 36.30 26.51
CA GLN A 2 -19.18 37.12 25.40
C GLN A 2 -19.38 36.20 24.18
N PRO A 3 -20.50 36.32 23.43
CA PRO A 3 -20.67 35.57 22.21
C PRO A 3 -19.60 36.03 21.22
N GLN A 4 -18.69 35.12 20.84
CA GLN A 4 -17.72 35.41 19.81
C GLN A 4 -18.46 35.78 18.52
N SER A 5 -18.17 36.97 17.98
CA SER A 5 -18.65 37.40 16.68
C SER A 5 -18.25 36.35 15.64
N LYS A 6 -19.23 35.78 14.95
CA LYS A 6 -18.96 34.85 13.85
C LYS A 6 -18.16 35.62 12.80
N VAL A 7 -16.91 35.21 12.58
CA VAL A 7 -16.10 35.67 11.44
C VAL A 7 -16.93 35.45 10.18
N GLN A 8 -17.33 36.54 9.54
CA GLN A 8 -18.22 36.50 8.39
C GLN A 8 -17.37 36.14 7.16
N ASP A 9 -17.61 34.97 6.57
CA ASP A 9 -16.85 34.49 5.40
C ASP A 9 -16.98 35.48 4.22
N ASP A 10 -15.90 36.19 3.88
CA ASP A 10 -15.80 37.17 2.77
C ASP A 10 -16.13 36.59 1.38
N LYS A 11 -16.22 35.27 1.25
CA LYS A 11 -16.37 34.53 -0.01
C LYS A 11 -17.69 34.81 -0.76
N TYR A 12 -18.67 35.41 -0.10
CA TYR A 12 -20.00 35.70 -0.65
C TYR A 12 -20.31 37.19 -0.74
N ASN A 13 -19.30 38.04 -0.59
CA ASN A 13 -19.49 39.49 -0.67
C ASN A 13 -19.42 39.94 -2.14
N TYR A 14 -20.58 40.00 -2.81
CA TYR A 14 -20.72 40.58 -4.15
C TYR A 14 -21.15 42.03 -4.01
N ARG A 15 -20.67 42.91 -4.89
CA ARG A 15 -21.14 44.29 -4.97
C ARG A 15 -22.54 44.33 -5.58
N LEU A 16 -23.43 45.10 -4.96
CA LEU A 16 -24.84 45.17 -5.32
C LEU A 16 -25.28 46.58 -5.68
N ASN A 17 -26.14 46.71 -6.68
CA ASN A 17 -26.90 47.92 -6.98
C ASN A 17 -26.00 49.17 -6.99
N ARG A 18 -26.17 50.05 -5.99
CA ARG A 18 -25.46 51.33 -5.84
C ARG A 18 -23.99 51.19 -5.44
N GLU A 19 -23.54 50.01 -5.03
CA GLU A 19 -22.13 49.72 -4.78
C GLU A 19 -21.32 49.56 -6.09
N ILE A 20 -22.00 49.36 -7.22
CA ILE A 20 -21.41 49.28 -8.54
C ILE A 20 -21.25 50.71 -9.08
N THR A 21 -20.05 51.27 -8.93
CA THR A 21 -19.75 52.67 -9.29
C THR A 21 -19.31 52.87 -10.75
N VAL A 22 -19.06 51.79 -11.48
CA VAL A 22 -18.62 51.87 -12.87
C VAL A 22 -19.76 52.37 -13.79
N PRO A 23 -19.45 53.13 -14.86
CA PRO A 23 -20.49 53.71 -15.73
C PRO A 23 -21.04 52.73 -16.78
N ARG A 24 -20.25 51.73 -17.18
CA ARG A 24 -20.62 50.73 -18.19
C ARG A 24 -20.44 49.33 -17.62
N ILE A 25 -21.43 48.46 -17.85
CA ILE A 25 -21.44 47.07 -17.40
C ILE A 25 -21.83 46.14 -18.55
N ARG A 26 -21.35 44.89 -18.50
CA ARG A 26 -21.77 43.83 -19.42
C ARG A 26 -22.89 43.03 -18.77
N LEU A 27 -24.11 43.12 -19.32
CA LEU A 27 -25.28 42.41 -18.82
C LEU A 27 -25.35 41.00 -19.42
N VAL A 28 -25.52 40.00 -18.57
CA VAL A 28 -25.67 38.59 -18.96
C VAL A 28 -26.77 37.95 -18.11
N GLY A 29 -27.54 37.00 -18.63
CA GLY A 29 -28.50 36.26 -17.81
C GLY A 29 -29.69 35.72 -18.58
N ASP A 30 -30.52 34.96 -17.88
CA ASP A 30 -31.70 34.32 -18.47
C ASP A 30 -32.96 35.20 -18.29
N ASN A 31 -32.92 36.22 -17.42
CA ASN A 31 -34.02 37.17 -17.16
C ASN A 31 -34.07 38.33 -18.17
N LEU A 32 -33.48 38.16 -19.36
CA LEU A 32 -33.43 39.22 -20.39
C LEU A 32 -34.80 39.50 -21.01
N GLU A 33 -35.70 38.51 -21.01
CA GLU A 33 -37.08 38.65 -21.51
C GLU A 33 -37.91 39.57 -20.58
N GLU A 34 -37.90 39.32 -19.27
CA GLU A 34 -38.58 40.14 -18.25
C GLU A 34 -38.05 41.59 -18.22
N LEU A 35 -36.74 41.75 -18.43
CA LEU A 35 -36.10 43.06 -18.57
C LEU A 35 -36.53 43.79 -19.86
N SER A 36 -36.79 43.04 -20.94
CA SER A 36 -37.22 43.60 -22.22
C SER A 36 -38.65 44.16 -22.14
N GLU A 37 -39.51 43.53 -21.35
CA GLU A 37 -40.87 44.01 -21.06
C GLU A 37 -40.85 45.31 -20.24
N ALA A 38 -40.04 45.37 -19.18
CA ALA A 38 -39.88 46.57 -18.37
C ALA A 38 -39.26 47.75 -19.16
N ALA A 39 -38.39 47.46 -20.13
CA ALA A 39 -37.72 48.46 -20.96
C ALA A 39 -38.48 48.83 -22.25
N ASN A 40 -39.59 48.14 -22.56
CA ASN A 40 -40.30 48.21 -23.85
C ASN A 40 -39.37 48.08 -25.08
N LYS A 41 -38.27 47.33 -24.94
CA LYS A 41 -37.22 47.16 -25.96
C LYS A 41 -36.64 45.76 -25.85
N VAL A 42 -36.31 45.15 -26.98
CA VAL A 42 -35.62 43.85 -27.00
C VAL A 42 -34.19 44.03 -26.50
N ILE A 43 -33.87 43.44 -25.33
CA ILE A 43 -32.55 43.51 -24.71
C ILE A 43 -31.81 42.20 -25.00
N GLU A 44 -30.69 42.30 -25.71
CA GLU A 44 -29.75 41.21 -25.91
C GLU A 44 -28.57 41.29 -24.92
N PRO A 45 -27.84 40.18 -24.67
CA PRO A 45 -26.61 40.21 -23.88
C PRO A 45 -25.59 41.19 -24.49
N GLY A 46 -25.22 42.22 -23.74
CA GLY A 46 -24.49 43.35 -24.30
C GLY A 46 -23.92 44.30 -23.25
N VAL A 47 -23.31 45.39 -23.72
CA VAL A 47 -22.76 46.43 -22.86
C VAL A 47 -23.77 47.56 -22.72
N PHE A 48 -24.17 47.85 -21.49
CA PHE A 48 -25.17 48.85 -21.17
C PHE A 48 -24.64 49.86 -20.14
N SER A 49 -25.34 50.98 -20.00
CA SER A 49 -25.08 51.92 -18.90
C SER A 49 -25.60 51.33 -17.60
N THR A 50 -24.81 51.44 -16.53
CA THR A 50 -25.19 50.95 -15.20
C THR A 50 -26.49 51.59 -14.72
N TYR A 51 -26.70 52.87 -15.01
CA TYR A 51 -27.91 53.60 -14.63
C TYR A 51 -29.18 53.04 -15.27
N GLN A 52 -29.12 52.70 -16.56
CA GLN A 52 -30.27 52.14 -17.28
C GLN A 52 -30.67 50.78 -16.72
N VAL A 53 -29.69 49.90 -16.51
CA VAL A 53 -29.91 48.56 -15.98
C VAL A 53 -30.41 48.60 -14.54
N LEU A 54 -29.90 49.54 -13.73
CA LEU A 54 -30.36 49.72 -12.36
C LEU A 54 -31.84 50.11 -12.29
N GLY A 55 -32.30 51.02 -13.16
CA GLY A 55 -33.71 51.40 -13.23
C GLY A 55 -34.64 50.25 -13.63
N TRP A 56 -34.18 49.38 -14.54
CA TRP A 56 -34.93 48.17 -14.90
C TRP A 56 -34.96 47.14 -13.77
N ALA A 57 -33.85 46.96 -13.06
CA ALA A 57 -33.79 46.08 -11.89
C ALA A 57 -34.73 46.57 -10.76
N GLU A 58 -34.76 47.87 -10.47
CA GLU A 58 -35.69 48.48 -9.50
C GLU A 58 -37.15 48.28 -9.89
N SER A 59 -37.48 48.40 -11.19
CA SER A 59 -38.86 48.20 -11.70
C SER A 59 -39.36 46.77 -11.55
N LEU A 60 -38.43 45.79 -11.54
CA LEU A 60 -38.72 44.37 -11.37
C LEU A 60 -38.51 43.88 -9.93
N GLU A 61 -38.19 44.79 -9.00
CA GLU A 61 -37.83 44.46 -7.61
C GLU A 61 -36.69 43.41 -7.50
N LEU A 62 -35.75 43.42 -8.45
CA LEU A 62 -34.58 42.55 -8.50
C LEU A 62 -33.30 43.33 -8.19
N ASP A 63 -32.23 42.61 -7.85
CA ASP A 63 -30.93 43.21 -7.57
C ASP A 63 -30.00 43.10 -8.78
N LEU A 64 -29.27 44.17 -9.07
CA LEU A 64 -28.13 44.16 -9.97
C LEU A 64 -26.89 43.67 -9.20
N VAL A 65 -26.41 42.48 -9.55
CA VAL A 65 -25.28 41.81 -8.88
C VAL A 65 -24.06 41.76 -9.79
N GLU A 66 -22.93 42.26 -9.32
CA GLU A 66 -21.64 42.15 -10.02
C GLU A 66 -21.06 40.73 -9.84
N ILE A 67 -21.02 39.92 -10.91
CA ILE A 67 -20.53 38.53 -10.85
C ILE A 67 -19.03 38.45 -11.08
N SER A 68 -18.50 39.24 -12.02
CA SER A 68 -17.07 39.24 -12.35
C SER A 68 -16.53 40.66 -12.42
N PRO A 69 -15.79 41.10 -11.39
CA PRO A 69 -15.21 42.45 -11.35
C PRO A 69 -13.98 42.61 -12.23
N ASN A 70 -13.32 41.50 -12.59
CA ASN A 70 -12.04 41.52 -13.32
C ASN A 70 -12.21 41.69 -14.85
N ALA A 71 -13.44 41.71 -15.36
CA ALA A 71 -13.70 41.88 -16.78
C ALA A 71 -13.84 43.37 -17.13
N ASP A 72 -13.45 43.75 -18.34
CA ASP A 72 -13.65 45.11 -18.88
C ASP A 72 -14.67 45.08 -20.03
N PRO A 73 -15.85 45.73 -19.92
CA PRO A 73 -16.48 46.21 -18.68
C PRO A 73 -16.94 45.04 -17.77
N PRO A 74 -17.14 45.27 -16.45
CA PRO A 74 -17.44 44.21 -15.48
C PRO A 74 -18.78 43.54 -15.77
N VAL A 75 -18.87 42.24 -15.44
CA VAL A 75 -20.02 41.41 -15.79
C VAL A 75 -21.03 41.40 -14.66
N CYS A 76 -22.23 41.89 -14.95
CA CYS A 76 -23.33 41.99 -14.01
C CYS A 76 -24.54 41.14 -14.47
N LYS A 77 -25.34 40.71 -13.50
CA LYS A 77 -26.62 40.03 -13.74
C LYS A 77 -27.71 40.63 -12.86
N VAL A 78 -28.93 40.72 -13.40
CA VAL A 78 -30.12 41.12 -12.65
C VAL A 78 -30.79 39.85 -12.11
N ILE A 79 -30.77 39.67 -10.80
CA ILE A 79 -31.23 38.45 -10.10
C ILE A 79 -31.71 38.78 -8.68
N ASP A 80 -32.54 37.91 -8.09
CA ASP A 80 -32.79 37.94 -6.65
C ASP A 80 -31.52 37.49 -5.90
N TYR A 81 -30.89 38.42 -5.18
CA TYR A 81 -29.64 38.18 -4.48
C TYR A 81 -29.76 37.10 -3.40
N LYS A 82 -30.86 37.09 -2.63
CA LYS A 82 -31.04 36.14 -1.52
C LYS A 82 -31.19 34.72 -2.05
N LYS A 83 -31.97 34.54 -3.12
CA LYS A 83 -32.13 33.24 -3.80
C LYS A 83 -30.82 32.77 -4.43
N PHE A 84 -30.08 33.66 -5.07
CA PHE A 84 -28.77 33.34 -5.66
C PHE A 84 -27.74 32.84 -4.64
N ILE A 85 -27.61 33.52 -3.50
CA ILE A 85 -26.70 33.10 -2.42
C ILE A 85 -27.14 31.75 -1.84
N TYR A 86 -28.44 31.52 -1.68
CA TYR A 86 -28.98 30.24 -1.23
C TYR A 86 -28.60 29.10 -2.18
N ASP A 87 -28.86 29.27 -3.48
CA ASP A 87 -28.57 28.25 -4.50
C ASP A 87 -27.07 27.98 -4.62
N ARG A 88 -26.23 29.01 -4.50
CA ARG A 88 -24.78 28.88 -4.52
C ARG A 88 -24.26 28.15 -3.29
N LYS A 89 -24.78 28.47 -2.09
CA LYS A 89 -24.47 27.75 -0.85
C LYS A 89 -24.96 26.31 -0.90
N LYS A 90 -26.13 26.05 -1.46
CA LYS A 90 -26.69 24.69 -1.64
C LYS A 90 -25.83 23.88 -2.60
N LYS A 91 -25.48 24.42 -3.77
CA LYS A 91 -24.56 23.79 -4.72
C LYS A 91 -23.18 23.53 -4.10
N GLU A 92 -22.62 24.49 -3.36
CA GLU A 92 -21.35 24.27 -2.64
C GLU A 92 -21.46 23.16 -1.59
N LYS A 93 -22.55 23.11 -0.83
CA LYS A 93 -22.81 22.04 0.15
C LYS A 93 -22.95 20.68 -0.53
N GLU A 94 -23.67 20.60 -1.65
CA GLU A 94 -23.80 19.38 -2.44
C GLU A 94 -22.45 18.92 -3.01
N LEU A 95 -21.62 19.83 -3.52
CA LEU A 95 -20.27 19.54 -4.00
C LEU A 95 -19.35 19.08 -2.87
N LYS A 96 -19.40 19.75 -1.72
CA LYS A 96 -18.65 19.36 -0.52
C LYS A 96 -19.11 18.00 0.02
N ALA A 97 -20.41 17.70 -0.01
CA ALA A 97 -20.97 16.41 0.40
C ALA A 97 -20.62 15.27 -0.57
N LYS A 98 -20.60 15.55 -1.89
CA LYS A 98 -20.18 14.60 -2.94
C LYS A 98 -18.69 14.29 -2.87
N THR A 99 -17.88 15.25 -2.41
CA THR A 99 -16.44 15.05 -2.24
C THR A 99 -16.18 14.17 -1.02
N ALA A 100 -15.66 12.96 -1.23
CA ALA A 100 -15.37 12.04 -0.14
C ALA A 100 -14.28 12.63 0.78
N LYS A 101 -14.65 13.01 2.01
CA LYS A 101 -13.72 13.48 3.04
C LYS A 101 -12.76 12.35 3.39
N THR A 102 -11.50 12.45 2.98
CA THR A 102 -10.45 11.52 3.39
C THR A 102 -10.03 11.86 4.82
N VAL A 103 -10.25 10.92 5.75
CA VAL A 103 -9.84 11.10 7.15
C VAL A 103 -8.41 10.60 7.31
N ILE A 104 -7.62 11.32 8.12
CA ILE A 104 -6.27 10.89 8.52
C ILE A 104 -6.41 10.17 9.86
N LYS A 105 -5.99 8.90 9.92
CA LYS A 105 -5.97 8.07 11.13
C LYS A 105 -4.55 7.93 11.64
N GLU A 106 -4.36 8.16 12.94
CA GLU A 106 -3.05 8.07 13.56
C GLU A 106 -2.81 6.69 14.17
N ILE A 107 -1.62 6.12 13.94
CA ILE A 107 -1.16 4.88 14.58
C ILE A 107 0.10 5.18 15.37
N ARG A 108 0.04 4.89 16.67
CA ARG A 108 1.12 5.19 17.62
C ARG A 108 1.88 3.94 17.99
N PHE A 109 3.20 3.98 17.84
CA PHE A 109 4.14 2.95 18.30
C PHE A 109 4.93 3.41 19.52
N GLY A 110 5.36 2.44 20.33
CA GLY A 110 6.34 2.66 21.39
C GLY A 110 7.72 2.16 20.97
N PRO A 111 8.80 2.63 21.60
CA PRO A 111 10.17 2.20 21.27
C PRO A 111 10.45 0.72 21.60
N ASN A 112 9.72 0.15 22.56
CA ASN A 112 9.81 -1.25 22.97
C ASN A 112 8.48 -1.99 22.67
N THR A 113 7.90 -1.76 21.49
CA THR A 113 6.70 -2.48 21.05
C THR A 113 6.99 -3.98 20.89
N ASP A 114 6.12 -4.82 21.46
CA ASP A 114 6.14 -6.29 21.31
C ASP A 114 5.66 -6.72 19.91
N ASP A 115 6.07 -7.91 19.45
CA ASP A 115 5.66 -8.46 18.15
C ASP A 115 4.13 -8.57 18.01
N HIS A 116 3.43 -8.94 19.09
CA HIS A 116 1.96 -9.07 19.04
C HIS A 116 1.25 -7.71 18.92
N ASP A 117 1.70 -6.69 19.66
CA ASP A 117 1.17 -5.32 19.58
C ASP A 117 1.46 -4.71 18.20
N PHE A 118 2.63 -5.01 17.64
CA PHE A 118 2.98 -4.62 16.28
C PHE A 118 2.01 -5.21 15.25
N ASP A 119 1.81 -6.53 15.26
CA ASP A 119 0.91 -7.22 14.32
C ASP A 119 -0.54 -6.73 14.43
N PHE A 120 -0.99 -6.40 15.64
CA PHE A 120 -2.33 -5.83 15.86
C PHE A 120 -2.48 -4.45 15.21
N LYS A 121 -1.45 -3.59 15.31
CA LYS A 121 -1.42 -2.26 14.67
C LYS A 121 -1.29 -2.35 13.15
N VAL A 122 -0.55 -3.32 12.63
CA VAL A 122 -0.52 -3.63 11.20
C VAL A 122 -1.92 -4.01 10.71
N LYS A 123 -2.63 -4.91 11.40
CA LYS A 123 -4.01 -5.26 11.02
C LYS A 123 -4.96 -4.07 11.03
N HIS A 124 -4.83 -3.15 11.98
CA HIS A 124 -5.60 -1.91 12.01
C HIS A 124 -5.26 -1.00 10.83
N ALA A 125 -3.98 -0.89 10.51
CA ALA A 125 -3.53 -0.13 9.35
C ALA A 125 -4.11 -0.68 8.05
N ILE A 126 -4.08 -2.00 7.87
CA ILE A 126 -4.69 -2.67 6.72
C ILE A 126 -6.17 -2.29 6.61
N LYS A 127 -6.91 -2.36 7.72
CA LYS A 127 -8.34 -2.02 7.75
C LYS A 127 -8.60 -0.55 7.39
N PHE A 128 -7.83 0.39 7.94
CA PHE A 128 -7.98 1.81 7.60
C PHE A 128 -7.64 2.12 6.14
N LEU A 129 -6.62 1.45 5.57
CA LEU A 129 -6.30 1.56 4.15
C LEU A 129 -7.39 0.95 3.26
N GLU A 130 -8.01 -0.16 3.67
CA GLU A 130 -9.16 -0.76 2.98
C GLU A 130 -10.40 0.15 3.00
N ASP A 131 -10.63 0.86 4.09
CA ASP A 131 -11.69 1.86 4.24
C ASP A 131 -11.40 3.16 3.45
N GLY A 132 -10.16 3.32 2.98
CA GLY A 132 -9.72 4.42 2.13
C GLY A 132 -9.31 5.69 2.88
N ASP A 133 -8.96 5.54 4.15
CA ASP A 133 -8.37 6.58 5.00
C ASP A 133 -6.86 6.67 4.76
N LYS A 134 -6.30 7.85 5.01
CA LYS A 134 -4.84 8.02 5.08
C LYS A 134 -4.36 7.67 6.48
N ILE A 135 -3.21 7.03 6.59
CA ILE A 135 -2.62 6.68 7.88
C ILE A 135 -1.41 7.56 8.14
N LYS A 136 -1.27 8.00 9.39
CA LYS A 136 -0.10 8.66 9.93
C LYS A 136 0.48 7.80 11.06
N ALA A 137 1.57 7.09 10.78
CA ALA A 137 2.26 6.27 11.77
C ALA A 137 3.45 7.01 12.39
N TYR A 138 3.56 7.02 13.72
CA TYR A 138 4.69 7.62 14.44
C TYR A 138 5.09 6.82 15.68
N VAL A 139 6.35 6.98 16.10
CA VAL A 139 6.88 6.42 17.35
C VAL A 139 6.96 7.51 18.39
N GLN A 140 6.31 7.31 19.54
CA GLN A 140 6.35 8.24 20.66
C GLN A 140 7.44 7.83 21.65
N PHE A 141 8.47 8.67 21.80
CA PHE A 141 9.48 8.50 22.85
C PHE A 141 9.06 9.25 24.12
N LYS A 142 9.05 8.54 25.26
CA LYS A 142 8.80 9.14 26.57
C LYS A 142 10.12 9.28 27.34
N GLY A 143 10.42 10.47 27.86
CA GLY A 143 11.59 10.72 28.71
C GLY A 143 12.92 10.36 28.03
N ARG A 144 13.77 9.58 28.72
CA ARG A 144 15.10 9.15 28.25
C ARG A 144 15.06 8.13 27.10
N ALA A 145 13.87 7.68 26.67
CA ALA A 145 13.75 6.69 25.61
C ALA A 145 14.19 7.19 24.22
N ILE A 146 14.45 8.50 24.06
CA ILE A 146 14.98 9.09 22.81
C ILE A 146 16.32 8.48 22.37
N VAL A 147 17.08 7.90 23.31
CA VAL A 147 18.33 7.18 23.02
C VAL A 147 18.09 5.99 22.07
N PHE A 148 16.89 5.42 22.06
CA PHE A 148 16.50 4.29 21.21
C PHE A 148 15.91 4.70 19.85
N LYS A 149 16.34 5.85 19.29
CA LYS A 149 15.88 6.35 17.98
C LYS A 149 15.99 5.31 16.86
N ASP A 150 17.11 4.57 16.83
CA ASP A 150 17.39 3.56 15.79
C ASP A 150 16.40 2.39 15.86
N ARG A 151 15.93 2.02 17.06
CA ARG A 151 14.89 1.00 17.23
C ARG A 151 13.53 1.50 16.74
N GLY A 152 13.20 2.76 17.01
CA GLY A 152 11.96 3.37 16.52
C GLY A 152 11.93 3.43 14.99
N GLU A 153 13.04 3.77 14.36
CA GLU A 153 13.18 3.76 12.90
C GLU A 153 12.98 2.35 12.33
N LEU A 154 13.58 1.34 12.97
CA LEU A 154 13.46 -0.05 12.56
C LEU A 154 12.01 -0.58 12.65
N ILE A 155 11.23 -0.14 13.65
CA ILE A 155 9.80 -0.46 13.76
C ILE A 155 9.01 0.14 12.60
N LEU A 156 9.27 1.41 12.25
CA LEU A 156 8.59 2.08 11.13
C LEU A 156 8.96 1.44 9.78
N LEU A 157 10.23 1.08 9.57
CA LEU A 157 10.68 0.37 8.38
C LEU A 157 10.06 -1.02 8.27
N ARG A 158 9.93 -1.74 9.38
CA ARG A 158 9.21 -3.03 9.43
C ARG A 158 7.74 -2.85 9.08
N PHE A 159 7.10 -1.82 9.63
CA PHE A 159 5.69 -1.50 9.35
C PHE A 159 5.45 -1.17 7.87
N LEU A 160 6.34 -0.38 7.27
CA LEU A 160 6.34 -0.08 5.85
C LEU A 160 6.44 -1.34 4.98
N LYS A 161 7.34 -2.25 5.33
CA LYS A 161 7.56 -3.50 4.59
C LYS A 161 6.33 -4.40 4.60
N GLU A 162 5.66 -4.54 5.74
CA GLU A 162 4.42 -5.32 5.84
C GLU A 162 3.26 -4.69 5.03
N LEU A 163 3.27 -3.37 4.86
CA LEU A 163 2.25 -2.64 4.11
C LEU A 163 2.62 -2.37 2.63
N GLU A 164 3.81 -2.79 2.19
CA GLU A 164 4.30 -2.63 0.80
C GLU A 164 3.36 -3.33 -0.21
N GLU A 165 2.70 -4.42 0.19
CA GLU A 165 1.72 -5.11 -0.65
C GLU A 165 0.43 -4.31 -0.88
N LEU A 166 0.14 -3.31 -0.03
CA LEU A 166 -1.11 -2.53 -0.03
C LEU A 166 -0.90 -1.09 -0.54
N GLY A 167 0.27 -0.48 -0.35
CA GLY A 167 0.51 0.88 -0.85
C GLY A 167 1.97 1.31 -0.85
N ALA A 168 2.31 2.25 -1.73
CA ALA A 168 3.60 2.94 -1.72
C ALA A 168 3.56 4.08 -0.70
N ALA A 169 4.58 4.22 0.15
CA ALA A 169 4.67 5.35 1.07
C ALA A 169 4.88 6.67 0.32
N GLU A 170 4.17 7.73 0.72
CA GLU A 170 4.35 9.08 0.14
C GLU A 170 5.68 9.72 0.61
N GLU A 171 6.14 9.40 1.83
CA GLU A 171 7.36 9.97 2.40
C GLU A 171 8.15 8.94 3.22
N LEU A 172 9.48 9.00 3.11
CA LEU A 172 10.42 8.20 3.91
C LEU A 172 10.56 8.79 5.33
N PRO A 173 10.78 7.95 6.36
CA PRO A 173 10.89 8.42 7.74
C PRO A 173 12.08 9.38 7.88
N LYS A 174 11.83 10.59 8.42
CA LYS A 174 12.84 11.62 8.72
C LYS A 174 12.82 12.00 10.20
N LEU A 175 13.97 12.38 10.74
CA LEU A 175 14.11 12.87 12.11
C LEU A 175 13.83 14.38 12.16
N GLU A 176 12.63 14.79 12.56
CA GLU A 176 12.33 16.18 12.88
C GLU A 176 11.48 16.25 14.17
N GLY A 177 12.13 16.59 15.29
CA GLY A 177 11.46 16.86 16.57
C GLY A 177 11.32 15.69 17.56
N LYS A 178 10.45 15.86 18.57
CA LYS A 178 10.23 14.93 19.71
C LYS A 178 9.41 13.66 19.38
N PRO A 179 8.56 13.61 18.33
CA PRO A 179 8.16 12.36 17.70
C PRO A 179 8.99 12.10 16.43
N LEU A 180 9.36 10.83 16.16
CA LEU A 180 9.93 10.42 14.87
C LEU A 180 8.82 10.52 13.80
N LYS A 181 9.05 11.23 12.67
CA LYS A 181 8.06 11.41 11.58
C LYS A 181 7.64 10.06 10.97
N GLU A 182 6.34 9.76 10.96
CA GLU A 182 5.33 10.06 9.92
C GLU A 182 5.57 9.33 8.60
N VAL A 183 5.04 8.11 8.53
CA VAL A 183 4.74 7.46 7.25
C VAL A 183 3.30 7.78 6.89
N VAL A 184 3.11 8.46 5.76
CA VAL A 184 1.80 8.68 5.14
C VAL A 184 1.61 7.70 3.99
N MET A 185 0.57 6.87 4.09
CA MET A 185 0.21 5.92 3.04
C MET A 185 -1.03 6.39 2.27
N PRO A 186 -1.01 6.34 0.94
CA PRO A 186 -2.11 6.80 0.10
C PRO A 186 -3.27 5.82 0.08
N LYS A 187 -4.43 6.37 -0.23
CA LYS A 187 -5.72 5.69 -0.34
C LYS A 187 -5.70 4.55 -1.37
N MET A 188 -5.93 3.31 -0.90
CA MET A 188 -6.34 2.21 -1.77
C MET A 188 -7.80 2.41 -2.19
N LYS A 189 -8.10 2.43 -3.49
CA LYS A 189 -9.48 2.26 -3.97
C LYS A 189 -9.83 0.78 -3.98
N THR A 190 -10.08 0.18 -2.82
CA THR A 190 -10.70 -1.14 -2.76
C THR A 190 -12.19 -0.97 -3.09
N HIS A 191 -12.64 -1.53 -4.22
CA HIS A 191 -14.07 -1.54 -4.51
C HIS A 191 -14.72 -2.68 -3.71
N SER A 192 -14.99 -2.47 -2.43
CA SER A 192 -15.78 -3.41 -1.59
C SER A 192 -17.14 -3.74 -2.24
N SER A 193 -17.69 -2.79 -2.99
CA SER A 193 -18.86 -2.97 -3.87
C SER A 193 -18.62 -3.95 -5.02
N ALA A 194 -17.42 -4.00 -5.60
CA ALA A 194 -17.05 -5.00 -6.61
C ALA A 194 -17.00 -6.41 -6.01
N LYS A 195 -16.48 -6.57 -4.78
CA LYS A 195 -16.44 -7.87 -4.07
C LYS A 195 -17.83 -8.44 -3.79
N LYS A 196 -18.83 -7.59 -3.58
CA LYS A 196 -20.25 -8.01 -3.46
C LYS A 196 -20.90 -8.38 -4.80
N ARG A 197 -20.41 -7.81 -5.91
CA ARG A 197 -21.03 -7.95 -7.25
C ARG A 197 -20.40 -9.05 -8.10
N PHE A 198 -19.13 -9.36 -7.85
CA PHE A 198 -18.33 -10.27 -8.66
C PHE A 198 -17.70 -11.37 -7.80
N THR A 199 -17.77 -12.60 -8.29
CA THR A 199 -17.18 -13.78 -7.64
C THR A 199 -16.29 -14.53 -8.62
N LEU A 200 -15.40 -15.40 -8.14
CA LEU A 200 -14.53 -16.22 -8.99
C LEU A 200 -15.02 -17.66 -9.07
N THR A 201 -14.81 -18.30 -10.22
CA THR A 201 -14.88 -19.76 -10.32
C THR A 201 -13.59 -20.41 -9.81
N GLY A 202 -13.61 -21.72 -9.53
CA GLY A 202 -12.39 -22.47 -9.21
C GLY A 202 -11.31 -22.41 -10.30
N THR A 203 -11.71 -22.12 -11.55
CA THR A 203 -10.81 -21.89 -12.69
C THR A 203 -10.32 -20.44 -12.83
N GLY A 204 -10.77 -19.52 -11.97
CA GLY A 204 -10.36 -18.12 -11.96
C GLY A 204 -11.06 -17.21 -12.99
N LYS A 205 -12.20 -17.65 -13.56
CA LYS A 205 -13.07 -16.81 -14.38
C LYS A 205 -13.97 -15.97 -13.47
N VAL A 206 -14.26 -14.74 -13.86
CA VAL A 206 -15.10 -13.83 -13.08
C VAL A 206 -16.56 -14.09 -13.40
N LYS A 207 -17.36 -14.31 -12.36
CA LYS A 207 -18.82 -14.43 -12.38
C LYS A 207 -19.47 -13.16 -11.87
N ARG A 208 -20.66 -12.87 -12.39
CA ARG A 208 -21.56 -11.80 -11.96
C ARG A 208 -23.00 -12.30 -11.94
N PHE A 209 -23.87 -11.60 -11.23
CA PHE A 209 -25.32 -11.78 -11.41
C PHE A 209 -25.77 -11.20 -12.76
N GLN A 210 -26.78 -11.84 -13.37
CA GLN A 210 -27.38 -11.29 -14.59
C GLN A 210 -28.08 -9.96 -14.29
N ALA A 211 -27.96 -9.02 -15.22
CA ALA A 211 -28.68 -7.75 -15.14
C ALA A 211 -30.18 -8.00 -15.36
N ASN A 212 -31.02 -7.07 -14.91
CA ASN A 212 -32.47 -7.13 -15.06
C ASN A 212 -33.18 -8.27 -14.32
N ALA A 213 -32.51 -9.05 -13.45
CA ALA A 213 -33.16 -10.13 -12.69
C ALA A 213 -34.33 -9.65 -11.82
N ARG A 214 -34.33 -8.38 -11.39
CA ARG A 214 -35.34 -7.79 -10.50
C ARG A 214 -36.18 -6.67 -11.13
N HIS A 215 -36.00 -6.39 -12.43
CA HIS A 215 -36.68 -5.29 -13.12
C HIS A 215 -37.81 -5.80 -14.01
N LEU A 216 -38.95 -5.09 -14.07
CA LEU A 216 -40.12 -5.41 -14.91
C LEU A 216 -40.58 -6.87 -14.83
N MET A 217 -40.61 -7.44 -13.62
CA MET A 217 -40.97 -8.85 -13.39
C MET A 217 -42.36 -9.21 -13.92
N ARG A 218 -43.30 -8.26 -13.89
CA ARG A 218 -44.68 -8.46 -14.37
C ARG A 218 -44.77 -8.71 -15.87
N LYS A 219 -43.87 -8.10 -16.68
CA LYS A 219 -43.83 -8.26 -18.14
C LYS A 219 -43.01 -9.46 -18.62
N LYS A 220 -42.38 -10.20 -17.69
CA LYS A 220 -41.48 -11.32 -18.03
C LYS A 220 -42.19 -12.65 -17.90
N SER A 221 -41.96 -13.50 -18.90
CA SER A 221 -42.34 -14.91 -18.82
C SER A 221 -41.58 -15.63 -17.69
N ASN A 222 -42.15 -16.70 -17.14
CA ASN A 222 -41.50 -17.48 -16.09
C ASN A 222 -40.14 -18.06 -16.55
N LYS A 223 -40.03 -18.48 -17.82
CA LYS A 223 -38.76 -18.93 -18.43
C LYS A 223 -37.70 -17.83 -18.47
N ALA A 224 -38.11 -16.58 -18.71
CA ALA A 224 -37.19 -15.44 -18.65
C ALA A 224 -36.76 -15.14 -17.21
N LYS A 225 -37.67 -15.22 -16.23
CA LYS A 225 -37.35 -15.03 -14.80
C LYS A 225 -36.35 -16.06 -14.29
N THR A 226 -36.56 -17.35 -14.58
CA THR A 226 -35.66 -18.43 -14.15
C THR A 226 -34.27 -18.30 -14.77
N ARG A 227 -34.19 -17.97 -16.06
CA ARG A 227 -32.90 -17.73 -16.74
C ARG A 227 -32.12 -16.55 -16.14
N LEU A 228 -32.80 -15.47 -15.78
CA LEU A 228 -32.20 -14.24 -15.24
C LEU A 228 -31.78 -14.37 -13.76
N LEU A 229 -32.30 -15.35 -13.01
CA LEU A 229 -31.89 -15.59 -11.62
C LEU A 229 -30.44 -16.11 -11.51
N GLY A 230 -29.91 -16.69 -12.57
CA GLY A 230 -28.58 -17.30 -12.60
C GLY A 230 -27.40 -16.32 -12.61
N SER A 231 -26.22 -16.85 -12.30
CA SER A 231 -24.95 -16.14 -12.50
C SER A 231 -24.43 -16.34 -13.92
N THR A 232 -23.75 -15.33 -14.46
CA THR A 232 -23.10 -15.37 -15.78
C THR A 232 -21.63 -14.99 -15.69
N LEU A 233 -20.86 -15.43 -16.66
CA LEU A 233 -19.48 -15.00 -16.80
C LEU A 233 -19.42 -13.54 -17.26
N VAL A 234 -18.46 -12.81 -16.72
CA VAL A 234 -18.10 -11.49 -17.24
C VAL A 234 -17.40 -11.66 -18.59
N SER A 235 -17.60 -10.71 -19.50
CA SER A 235 -16.81 -10.57 -20.73
C SER A 235 -15.29 -10.62 -20.45
N VAL A 236 -14.54 -11.18 -21.39
CA VAL A 236 -13.09 -11.31 -21.29
C VAL A 236 -12.42 -9.93 -21.16
N ALA A 237 -12.91 -8.93 -21.89
CA ALA A 237 -12.37 -7.56 -21.87
C ALA A 237 -12.47 -6.93 -20.47
N ASP A 238 -13.64 -7.05 -19.83
CA ASP A 238 -13.87 -6.48 -18.49
C ASP A 238 -13.22 -7.29 -17.38
N SER A 239 -12.92 -8.56 -17.62
CA SER A 239 -12.39 -9.48 -16.61
C SER A 239 -11.09 -8.98 -15.98
N ALA A 240 -10.20 -8.35 -16.77
CA ALA A 240 -8.93 -7.82 -16.29
C ALA A 240 -9.12 -6.59 -15.38
N LYS A 241 -10.08 -5.74 -15.72
CA LYS A 241 -10.45 -4.56 -14.90
C LYS A 241 -11.08 -5.01 -13.58
N ILE A 242 -12.00 -5.97 -13.63
CA ILE A 242 -12.69 -6.47 -12.43
C ILE A 242 -11.75 -7.24 -11.50
N LYS A 243 -10.81 -8.04 -12.04
CA LYS A 243 -9.79 -8.70 -11.23
C LYS A 243 -8.91 -7.71 -10.47
N ARG A 244 -8.54 -6.59 -11.10
CA ARG A 244 -7.86 -5.46 -10.42
C ARG A 244 -8.73 -4.85 -9.32
N LEU A 245 -10.02 -4.61 -9.59
CA LEU A 245 -10.96 -4.03 -8.60
C LEU A 245 -11.21 -4.95 -7.40
N LEU A 246 -11.09 -6.26 -7.58
CA LEU A 246 -11.20 -7.26 -6.52
C LEU A 246 -9.89 -7.42 -5.71
N CYS A 247 -8.87 -6.59 -5.98
CA CYS A 247 -7.53 -6.67 -5.40
C CYS A 247 -6.94 -8.09 -5.48
N LEU A 248 -7.33 -8.86 -6.49
CA LEU A 248 -6.77 -10.18 -6.74
C LEU A 248 -5.40 -9.97 -7.37
N SER A 249 -4.35 -10.31 -6.60
CA SER A 249 -2.98 -10.08 -7.05
C SER A 249 -2.70 -10.78 -8.38
N VAL A 250 -2.27 -9.98 -9.37
CA VAL A 250 -1.79 -10.48 -10.67
C VAL A 250 -0.44 -11.21 -10.55
N ASN A 251 0.18 -11.18 -9.36
CA ASN A 251 1.43 -11.86 -8.98
C ASN A 251 1.39 -13.40 -9.04
N SER A 252 0.33 -13.98 -9.64
CA SER A 252 0.24 -15.42 -9.94
C SER A 252 1.48 -15.93 -10.69
N VAL A 253 2.09 -15.11 -11.56
CA VAL A 253 3.29 -15.51 -12.33
C VAL A 253 4.50 -15.65 -11.39
N ALA A 254 4.81 -14.62 -10.59
CA ALA A 254 5.92 -14.66 -9.64
C ALA A 254 5.74 -15.73 -8.54
N SER A 255 4.50 -15.91 -8.04
CA SER A 255 4.15 -16.96 -7.08
C SER A 255 4.31 -18.36 -7.69
N ARG A 256 3.86 -18.58 -8.93
CA ARG A 256 4.06 -19.84 -9.66
C ARG A 256 5.54 -20.11 -9.91
N THR A 257 6.34 -19.11 -10.28
CA THR A 257 7.79 -19.27 -10.49
C THR A 257 8.50 -19.67 -9.20
N ARG A 258 8.19 -19.03 -8.07
CA ARG A 258 8.72 -19.41 -6.75
C ARG A 258 8.36 -20.84 -6.37
N ARG A 259 7.09 -21.23 -6.52
CA ARG A 259 6.62 -22.60 -6.27
C ARG A 259 7.35 -23.62 -7.16
N LYS A 260 7.47 -23.33 -8.47
CA LYS A 260 8.19 -24.18 -9.43
C LYS A 260 9.67 -24.32 -9.07
N LYS A 261 10.33 -23.26 -8.61
CA LYS A 261 11.74 -23.30 -8.17
C LYS A 261 11.93 -24.29 -7.01
N ILE A 262 11.08 -24.22 -5.98
CA ILE A 262 11.15 -25.15 -4.83
C ILE A 262 10.87 -26.59 -5.26
N LEU A 263 9.83 -26.83 -6.06
CA LEU A 263 9.51 -28.18 -6.54
C LEU A 263 10.60 -28.75 -7.46
N LYS A 264 11.24 -27.89 -8.28
CA LYS A 264 12.39 -28.29 -9.11
C LYS A 264 13.58 -28.72 -8.24
N ALA A 265 13.88 -27.98 -7.18
CA ALA A 265 14.93 -28.33 -6.23
C ALA A 265 14.60 -29.63 -5.45
N ALA A 266 13.32 -29.87 -5.15
CA ALA A 266 12.85 -31.05 -4.45
C ALA A 266 12.57 -32.27 -5.36
N ARG A 267 12.88 -32.19 -6.67
CA ARG A 267 12.53 -33.25 -7.65
C ARG A 267 13.08 -34.64 -7.29
N GLY A 268 14.22 -34.70 -6.59
CA GLY A 268 14.83 -35.96 -6.14
C GLY A 268 14.21 -36.57 -4.87
N TYR A 269 13.24 -35.91 -4.24
CA TYR A 269 12.61 -36.42 -3.02
C TYR A 269 11.47 -37.39 -3.34
N PHE A 270 11.20 -38.34 -2.44
CA PHE A 270 10.14 -39.32 -2.61
C PHE A 270 8.76 -38.80 -2.16
N GLY A 271 7.71 -39.21 -2.88
CA GLY A 271 6.31 -38.99 -2.50
C GLY A 271 5.90 -37.52 -2.39
N ALA A 272 5.20 -37.16 -1.31
CA ALA A 272 4.69 -35.80 -1.10
C ALA A 272 5.80 -34.74 -1.00
N ARG A 273 7.04 -35.14 -0.65
CA ARG A 273 8.19 -34.24 -0.52
C ARG A 273 8.69 -33.69 -1.86
N SER A 274 8.35 -34.30 -2.99
CA SER A 274 8.64 -33.74 -4.34
C SER A 274 7.42 -33.14 -5.03
N LYS A 275 6.21 -33.57 -4.65
CA LYS A 275 4.96 -33.18 -5.33
C LYS A 275 4.25 -31.99 -4.67
N VAL A 276 4.28 -31.90 -3.34
CA VAL A 276 3.47 -30.93 -2.57
C VAL A 276 4.36 -29.79 -2.09
N TYR A 277 4.04 -28.54 -2.48
CA TYR A 277 4.88 -27.36 -2.20
C TYR A 277 5.22 -27.16 -0.72
N THR A 278 4.23 -27.25 0.17
CA THR A 278 4.41 -27.02 1.61
C THR A 278 5.33 -28.07 2.22
N VAL A 279 5.13 -29.34 1.85
CA VAL A 279 5.97 -30.46 2.32
C VAL A 279 7.38 -30.38 1.73
N ALA A 280 7.49 -30.07 0.43
CA ALA A 280 8.75 -29.91 -0.28
C ALA A 280 9.60 -28.77 0.29
N LYS A 281 8.99 -27.62 0.57
CA LYS A 281 9.65 -26.47 1.20
C LYS A 281 10.30 -26.88 2.53
N ASN A 282 9.53 -27.48 3.42
CA ASN A 282 10.01 -27.88 4.75
C ASN A 282 11.12 -28.95 4.67
N ALA A 283 11.00 -29.90 3.72
CA ALA A 283 12.03 -30.91 3.49
C ALA A 283 13.34 -30.29 2.99
N LEU A 284 13.24 -29.35 2.05
CA LEU A 284 14.39 -28.65 1.46
C LEU A 284 15.11 -27.77 2.48
N GLU A 285 14.38 -27.03 3.31
CA GLU A 285 14.95 -26.20 4.40
C GLU A 285 15.77 -27.04 5.39
N LYS A 286 15.23 -28.20 5.81
CA LYS A 286 15.95 -29.14 6.68
C LYS A 286 17.20 -29.68 5.99
N ALA A 287 17.08 -30.08 4.73
CA ALA A 287 18.22 -30.61 3.98
C ALA A 287 19.33 -29.57 3.79
N TYR A 288 19.01 -28.31 3.50
CA TYR A 288 20.02 -27.25 3.43
C TYR A 288 20.69 -26.98 4.78
N THR A 289 19.92 -27.04 5.86
CA THR A 289 20.48 -26.93 7.22
C THR A 289 21.47 -28.05 7.50
N TYR A 290 21.11 -29.31 7.20
CA TYR A 290 22.01 -30.45 7.36
C TYR A 290 23.24 -30.36 6.45
N ALA A 291 23.07 -30.01 5.18
CA ALA A 291 24.20 -29.83 4.25
C ALA A 291 25.19 -28.77 4.75
N PHE A 292 24.70 -27.66 5.33
CA PHE A 292 25.56 -26.64 5.92
C PHE A 292 26.28 -27.14 7.17
N ARG A 293 25.55 -27.78 8.10
CA ARG A 293 26.11 -28.38 9.32
C ARG A 293 27.19 -29.40 8.98
N ASP A 294 26.91 -30.29 8.04
CA ASP A 294 27.77 -31.42 7.70
C ASP A 294 29.00 -30.97 6.92
N ARG A 295 28.90 -29.93 6.08
CA ARG A 295 30.08 -29.25 5.49
C ARG A 295 31.03 -28.72 6.57
N ARG A 296 30.51 -28.13 7.65
CA ARG A 296 31.33 -27.66 8.78
C ARG A 296 31.92 -28.84 9.57
N ASN A 297 31.15 -29.91 9.75
CA ASN A 297 31.58 -31.10 10.50
C ASN A 297 32.58 -31.97 9.74
N LYS A 298 32.63 -31.91 8.39
CA LYS A 298 33.54 -32.69 7.54
C LYS A 298 34.98 -32.60 8.04
N LYS A 299 35.48 -31.40 8.37
CA LYS A 299 36.84 -31.19 8.90
C LYS A 299 37.09 -31.97 10.21
N ARG A 300 36.11 -32.06 11.10
CA ARG A 300 36.23 -32.79 12.37
C ARG A 300 36.24 -34.30 12.15
N ALA A 301 35.35 -34.79 11.28
CA ALA A 301 35.28 -36.21 10.94
C ALA A 301 36.59 -36.70 10.30
N PHE A 302 37.12 -35.98 9.30
CA PHE A 302 38.40 -36.32 8.68
C PHE A 302 39.57 -36.22 9.67
N ARG A 303 39.60 -35.21 10.53
CA ARG A 303 40.62 -35.11 11.58
C ARG A 303 40.59 -36.31 12.52
N ARG A 304 39.40 -36.77 12.94
CA ARG A 304 39.27 -37.97 13.78
C ARG A 304 39.80 -39.22 13.07
N LEU A 305 39.48 -39.40 11.78
CA LEU A 305 40.01 -40.49 10.97
C LEU A 305 41.54 -40.45 10.84
N TRP A 306 42.11 -39.27 10.62
CA TRP A 306 43.57 -39.10 10.55
C TRP A 306 44.24 -39.45 11.88
N ILE A 307 43.68 -39.03 13.01
CA ILE A 307 44.20 -39.38 14.34
C ILE A 307 44.15 -40.89 14.55
N ILE A 308 43.05 -41.55 14.18
CA ILE A 308 42.92 -43.01 14.30
C ILE A 308 44.00 -43.73 13.48
N ARG A 309 44.21 -43.31 12.23
CA ARG A 309 45.22 -43.90 11.32
C ARG A 309 46.64 -43.70 11.85
N ILE A 310 46.99 -42.47 12.23
CA ILE A 310 48.32 -42.18 12.79
C ILE A 310 48.53 -42.96 14.08
N ASN A 311 47.55 -42.98 14.99
CA ASN A 311 47.66 -43.70 16.25
C ASN A 311 47.85 -45.22 16.05
N ALA A 312 47.19 -45.80 15.06
CA ALA A 312 47.38 -47.21 14.71
C ALA A 312 48.82 -47.47 14.24
N ALA A 313 49.36 -46.61 13.37
CA ALA A 313 50.73 -46.74 12.87
C ALA A 313 51.79 -46.47 13.95
N THR A 314 51.66 -45.40 14.74
CA THR A 314 52.62 -45.09 15.81
C THR A 314 52.67 -46.18 16.88
N ARG A 315 51.53 -46.85 17.14
CA ARG A 315 51.48 -47.97 18.09
C ARG A 315 52.28 -49.18 17.64
N GLN A 316 52.41 -49.42 16.34
CA GLN A 316 53.29 -50.49 15.81
C GLN A 316 54.76 -50.24 16.17
N TYR A 317 55.15 -48.97 16.34
CA TYR A 317 56.49 -48.54 16.75
C TYR A 317 56.58 -48.24 18.26
N GLY A 318 55.61 -48.70 19.07
CA GLY A 318 55.66 -48.58 20.53
C GLY A 318 55.37 -47.19 21.10
N MET A 319 54.83 -46.25 20.30
CA MET A 319 54.51 -44.89 20.76
C MET A 319 53.02 -44.52 20.62
N SER A 320 52.52 -43.71 21.55
CA SER A 320 51.17 -43.15 21.49
C SER A 320 51.11 -41.93 20.58
N TYR A 321 49.96 -41.70 19.93
CA TYR A 321 49.75 -40.51 19.09
C TYR A 321 50.13 -39.19 19.78
N SER A 322 49.78 -39.03 21.06
CA SER A 322 50.09 -37.80 21.81
C SER A 322 51.59 -37.60 21.99
N LYS A 323 52.33 -38.68 22.31
CA LYS A 323 53.80 -38.64 22.45
C LYS A 323 54.46 -38.36 21.11
N PHE A 324 53.98 -38.97 20.02
CA PHE A 324 54.46 -38.72 18.67
C PHE A 324 54.26 -37.27 18.23
N ILE A 325 53.04 -36.71 18.38
CA ILE A 325 52.77 -35.31 18.01
C ILE A 325 53.58 -34.34 18.87
N PHE A 326 53.77 -34.63 20.16
CA PHE A 326 54.61 -33.83 21.03
C PHE A 326 56.07 -33.84 20.56
N ALA A 327 56.61 -35.01 20.22
CA ALA A 327 57.97 -35.14 19.68
C ALA A 327 58.14 -34.42 18.34
N LEU A 328 57.16 -34.49 17.43
CA LEU A 328 57.17 -33.75 16.17
C LEU A 328 57.20 -32.24 16.37
N ASN A 329 56.42 -31.73 17.33
CA ASN A 329 56.43 -30.30 17.66
C ASN A 329 57.75 -29.87 18.30
N GLN A 330 58.35 -30.69 19.17
CA GLN A 330 59.67 -30.42 19.75
C GLN A 330 60.78 -30.41 18.69
N LYS A 331 60.71 -31.31 17.70
CA LYS A 331 61.63 -31.36 16.55
C LYS A 331 61.25 -30.37 15.42
N GLU A 332 60.25 -29.50 15.64
CA GLU A 332 59.75 -28.50 14.68
C GLU A 332 59.34 -29.02 13.29
N VAL A 333 58.90 -30.28 13.20
CA VAL A 333 58.47 -30.90 11.94
C VAL A 333 57.04 -30.46 11.60
N GLY A 334 56.92 -29.52 10.66
CA GLY A 334 55.65 -28.90 10.22
C GLY A 334 54.70 -29.78 9.39
N LEU A 335 54.61 -31.08 9.66
CA LEU A 335 53.76 -32.00 8.89
C LEU A 335 52.30 -31.99 9.33
N ASN A 336 51.41 -31.78 8.35
CA ASN A 336 49.97 -31.80 8.58
C ASN A 336 49.45 -33.21 8.88
N ARG A 337 48.48 -33.33 9.79
CA ARG A 337 47.82 -34.61 10.14
C ARG A 337 47.24 -35.36 8.94
N LYS A 338 46.81 -34.64 7.90
CA LYS A 338 46.35 -35.26 6.63
C LYS A 338 47.49 -36.03 5.96
N VAL A 339 48.66 -35.40 5.88
CA VAL A 339 49.86 -35.96 5.23
C VAL A 339 50.42 -37.11 6.06
N LEU A 340 50.52 -36.93 7.38
CA LEU A 340 50.94 -37.99 8.30
C LEU A 340 50.04 -39.24 8.22
N ALA A 341 48.73 -39.04 8.14
CA ALA A 341 47.78 -40.15 7.99
C ALA A 341 47.82 -40.83 6.62
N ASP A 342 48.30 -40.14 5.59
CA ASP A 342 48.49 -40.69 4.25
C ASP A 342 49.80 -41.47 4.16
N LEU A 343 50.89 -40.90 4.68
CA LEU A 343 52.19 -41.58 4.85
C LEU A 343 52.06 -42.88 5.64
N ALA A 344 51.34 -42.83 6.76
CA ALA A 344 51.08 -44.01 7.60
C ALA A 344 50.39 -45.17 6.86
N MET A 345 49.61 -44.89 5.81
CA MET A 345 48.83 -45.90 5.08
C MET A 345 49.52 -46.33 3.78
N ASN A 346 50.09 -45.39 3.03
CA ASN A 346 50.57 -45.62 1.67
C ASN A 346 52.10 -45.75 1.58
N HIS A 347 52.84 -45.18 2.54
CA HIS A 347 54.31 -45.13 2.53
C HIS A 347 54.88 -45.47 3.91
N PRO A 348 54.79 -46.74 4.34
CA PRO A 348 55.19 -47.16 5.69
C PRO A 348 56.68 -46.90 5.97
N GLU A 349 57.55 -47.03 4.97
CA GLU A 349 58.99 -46.74 5.11
C GLU A 349 59.26 -45.26 5.37
N ALA A 350 58.62 -44.37 4.61
CA ALA A 350 58.72 -42.93 4.83
C ALA A 350 58.11 -42.51 6.17
N PHE A 351 57.03 -43.17 6.61
CA PHE A 351 56.45 -42.93 7.92
C PHE A 351 57.39 -43.38 9.05
N LYS A 352 58.07 -44.52 8.89
CA LYS A 352 59.07 -45.01 9.85
C LYS A 352 60.22 -44.02 10.01
N ALA A 353 60.74 -43.47 8.91
CA ALA A 353 61.79 -42.44 8.95
C ALA A 353 61.38 -41.14 9.66
N VAL A 354 60.08 -40.87 9.79
CA VAL A 354 59.53 -39.73 10.55
C VAL A 354 59.33 -40.07 12.03
N VAL A 355 59.17 -41.36 12.35
CA VAL A 355 59.02 -41.87 13.72
C VAL A 355 60.37 -41.98 14.41
N ASP A 356 61.39 -42.43 13.69
CA ASP A 356 62.81 -42.43 14.10
C ASP A 356 63.30 -40.95 14.24
#